data_AF-P0DP36-F1
#
_entry.id   AF-P0DP36-F1
#
_cell.length_a   1.000
_cell.length_b   1.000
_cell.length_c   1.000
_cell.angle_alpha   90.00
_cell.angle_beta   90.00
_cell.angle_gamma   90.00
#
_symmetry.space_group_name_H-M   'P 1'
#
loop_
_entity.id
_entity.type
_entity.pdbx_description
1 polymer ?
#
loop_
_entity_poly.entity_id
_entity_poly.type
_entity_poly.pdbx_seq_one_letter_code
_entity_poly.pdbx_strand_id
1 'polypeptide(L)' 'MKMSIVIILLLFTCLIATNGASGTKCSGSPECVKFCRTKGCRNGKCMNRSCKCYLCS' A
#
# COMPACT_ATOMS: atom_id res chain seq x y z
N MET A 1 -4.58 -7.94 -33.19
CA MET A 1 -3.55 -7.09 -32.55
C MET A 1 -4.13 -6.01 -31.64
N LYS A 2 -5.04 -5.14 -32.12
CA LYS A 2 -5.73 -4.13 -31.28
C LYS A 2 -6.36 -4.68 -29.97
N MET A 3 -7.13 -5.78 -30.06
CA MET A 3 -7.80 -6.37 -28.89
C MET A 3 -6.80 -6.92 -27.87
N SER A 4 -5.68 -7.50 -28.32
CA SER A 4 -4.63 -8.02 -27.44
C SER A 4 -3.97 -6.90 -26.64
N ILE A 5 -3.72 -5.74 -27.25
CA ILE A 5 -3.14 -4.57 -26.57
C ILE A 5 -4.08 -4.06 -25.47
N VAL A 6 -5.39 -4.01 -25.73
CA VAL A 6 -6.41 -3.60 -24.73
C VAL A 6 -6.43 -4.56 -23.54
N ILE A 7 -6.37 -5.87 -23.78
CA ILE A 7 -6.32 -6.88 -22.71
C ILE A 7 -5.06 -6.71 -21.86
N ILE A 8 -3.90 -6.49 -22.47
CA ILE A 8 -2.63 -6.27 -21.75
C ILE A 8 -2.71 -5.01 -20.88
N LEU A 9 -3.26 -3.91 -21.39
CA LEU A 9 -3.48 -2.67 -20.63
C LEU A 9 -4.37 -2.89 -19.40
N LEU A 10 -5.48 -3.62 -19.56
CA LEU A 10 -6.40 -3.95 -18.45
C LEU A 10 -5.69 -4.77 -17.36
N LEU A 11 -4.91 -5.77 -17.76
CA LEU A 11 -4.15 -6.60 -16.82
C LEU A 11 -3.09 -5.78 -16.06
N PHE A 12 -2.39 -4.87 -16.75
CA PHE A 12 -1.43 -3.96 -16.11
C PHE A 12 -2.10 -3.05 -15.07
N THR A 13 -3.26 -2.47 -15.38
CA THR A 13 -3.99 -1.64 -14.40
C THR A 13 -4.42 -2.42 -13.17
N CYS A 14 -4.85 -3.68 -13.33
CA CYS A 14 -5.16 -4.56 -12.20
C CYS A 14 -3.92 -4.85 -11.34
N LEU A 15 -2.77 -5.09 -11.96
CA LEU A 15 -1.51 -5.34 -11.26
C LEU A 15 -1.02 -4.13 -10.46
N ILE A 16 -1.19 -2.91 -10.99
CA ILE A 16 -0.85 -1.67 -10.28
C ILE A 16 -1.79 -1.46 -9.08
N ALA A 17 -3.08 -1.80 -9.23
CA ALA A 17 -4.05 -1.70 -8.15
C ALA A 17 -3.75 -2.65 -6.98
N THR A 18 -3.20 -3.84 -7.24
CA THR A 18 -2.81 -4.79 -6.19
C THR A 18 -1.48 -4.41 -5.52
N ASN A 19 -0.50 -3.95 -6.30
CA ASN A 19 0.84 -3.64 -5.77
C ASN A 19 0.93 -2.27 -5.06
N GLY A 20 0.11 -1.30 -5.48
CA GLY A 20 0.10 0.06 -4.93
C GLY A 20 -0.32 0.17 -3.46
N ALA A 21 -0.89 -0.89 -2.88
CA ALA A 21 -1.36 -0.94 -1.50
C ALA A 21 -0.53 -1.88 -0.61
N SER A 22 0.77 -2.06 -0.88
CA SER A 22 1.70 -2.86 -0.07
C SER A 22 1.96 -2.34 1.36
N GLY A 23 1.08 -1.51 1.92
CA GLY A 23 1.08 -1.23 3.35
C GLY A 23 0.18 -2.23 4.07
N THR A 24 0.64 -2.72 5.23
CA THR A 24 -0.16 -3.54 6.16
C THR A 24 -1.58 -2.99 6.28
N LYS A 25 -2.59 -3.86 6.21
CA LYS A 25 -3.97 -3.42 6.39
C LYS A 25 -4.12 -2.87 7.81
N CYS A 26 -4.64 -1.66 7.94
CA CYS A 26 -5.04 -1.12 9.24
C CYS A 26 -6.46 -0.56 9.19
N SER A 27 -7.16 -0.65 10.32
CA SER A 27 -8.47 -0.03 10.53
C SER A 27 -8.36 1.37 11.13
N GLY A 28 -7.27 1.66 11.83
CA GLY A 28 -6.99 2.98 12.37
C GLY A 28 -5.50 3.26 12.50
N SER A 29 -5.15 4.54 12.64
CA SER A 29 -3.76 5.00 12.83
C SER A 29 -3.00 4.28 13.96
N PRO A 30 -3.60 3.94 15.13
CA PRO A 30 -2.86 3.29 16.22
C PRO A 30 -2.23 1.95 15.84
N GLU A 31 -2.90 1.15 15.00
CA GLU A 31 -2.37 -0.13 14.52
C GLU A 31 -1.13 0.08 13.65
N CYS A 32 -1.19 1.09 12.76
CA CYS A 32 -0.08 1.42 11.89
C CYS A 32 1.10 2.01 12.68
N VAL A 33 0.86 2.84 13.72
CA VAL A 33 1.94 3.34 14.61
C VAL A 33 2.69 2.16 15.25
N LYS A 34 1.97 1.17 15.79
CA LYS A 34 2.58 -0.01 16.43
C LYS A 34 3.43 -0.80 15.41
N PHE A 35 2.87 -1.07 14.23
CA PHE A 35 3.58 -1.76 13.14
C PHE A 35 4.82 -0.99 12.65
N CYS A 36 4.70 0.32 12.47
CA CYS A 36 5.80 1.16 12.02
C CYS A 36 6.91 1.26 13.08
N ARG A 37 6.57 1.33 14.36
CA ARG A 37 7.54 1.28 15.47
C ARG A 37 8.34 -0.01 15.48
N THR A 38 7.71 -1.16 15.21
CA THR A 38 8.45 -2.44 15.09
C THR A 38 9.40 -2.48 13.89
N LYS A 39 9.23 -1.60 12.90
CA LYS A 39 10.12 -1.44 11.75
C LYS A 39 11.17 -0.33 11.91
N GLY A 40 11.29 0.27 13.10
CA GLY A 40 12.23 1.38 13.34
C GLY A 40 11.71 2.76 12.92
N CYS A 41 10.41 2.89 12.62
CA CYS A 41 9.79 4.17 12.28
C CYS A 41 9.10 4.80 13.49
N ARG A 42 9.30 6.10 13.72
CA ARG A 42 8.73 6.79 14.88
C ARG A 42 7.22 7.02 14.76
N ASN A 43 6.70 7.11 13.54
CA ASN A 43 5.30 7.43 13.29
C ASN A 43 4.69 6.54 12.18
N GLY A 44 3.39 6.34 12.24
CA GLY A 44 2.62 5.59 11.25
C GLY A 44 1.19 6.10 11.16
N LYS A 45 0.60 6.14 9.95
CA LYS A 45 -0.79 6.56 9.75
C LYS A 45 -1.54 5.57 8.87
N CYS A 46 -2.81 5.35 9.20
CA CYS A 46 -3.72 4.61 8.32
C CYS A 46 -4.20 5.55 7.23
N MET A 47 -3.92 5.22 5.97
CA MET A 47 -4.50 5.89 4.81
C MET A 47 -5.05 4.85 3.87
N ASN A 48 -6.33 4.96 3.48
CA ASN A 48 -7.00 4.01 2.59
C ASN A 48 -6.83 2.55 3.03
N ARG A 49 -7.01 2.28 4.33
CA ARG A 49 -6.83 0.97 4.95
C ARG A 49 -5.40 0.42 4.85
N SER A 50 -4.41 1.26 4.57
CA SER A 50 -3.01 0.88 4.41
C SER A 50 -2.11 1.68 5.36
N CYS A 51 -1.20 0.98 6.04
CA CYS A 51 -0.19 1.59 6.91
C CYS A 51 0.84 2.38 6.08
N LYS A 52 0.97 3.68 6.32
CA LYS A 52 2.12 4.47 5.90
C LYS A 52 3.01 4.77 7.09
N CYS A 53 4.28 4.36 7.03
CA CYS A 53 5.27 4.67 8.05
C CYS A 53 6.03 5.95 7.69
N TYR A 54 6.37 6.74 8.71
CA TYR A 54 7.07 8.00 8.59
C TYR A 54 8.17 8.08 9.63
N LEU A 55 9.20 8.89 9.36
CA LEU A 55 10.32 9.13 10.27
C LEU A 55 11.03 7.82 10.67
N CYS A 56 11.38 7.01 9.67
CA CYS A 56 12.19 5.80 9.83
C CYS A 56 13.66 6.20 9.95
N SER A 57 14.32 5.70 11.01
CA SER A 57 15.75 5.89 11.24
C SER A 57 16.55 4.72 10.69
#